data_AF-A0A1S9PCK2-F1
#
_entry.id   AF-A0A1S9PCK2-F1
#
_cell.length_a   1.000
_cell.length_b   1.000
_cell.length_c   1.000
_cell.angle_alpha   90.00
_cell.angle_beta   90.00
_cell.angle_gamma   90.00
#
_symmetry.space_group_name_H-M   'P 1'
#
loop_
_entity.id
_entity.type
_entity.pdbx_description
1 polymer ?
#
loop_
_entity_poly.entity_id
_entity_poly.type
_entity_poly.pdbx_seq_one_letter_code
_entity_poly.pdbx_strand_id
1 'polypeptide(L)'
;MKKTLIVVICVLVLTNLPIFDFFLKENYTYSNIDGSFIYSEESGKGQSFKTCLMRYGYFLCQHPEKDKGDNNLYRTFTIKPWRFWEWADFIFQHERFALPYKRTRETK
;
A
#
# COMPACT_ATOMS: atom_id res chain seq x y z
N MET A 1 -8.75 11.10 -33.82
CA MET A 1 -9.42 10.19 -32.87
C MET A 1 -8.71 8.84 -32.71
N LYS A 2 -8.61 7.98 -33.73
CA LYS A 2 -7.90 6.68 -33.61
C LYS A 2 -6.44 6.81 -33.15
N LYS A 3 -5.66 7.72 -33.74
CA LYS A 3 -4.25 7.97 -33.36
C LYS A 3 -4.12 8.45 -31.90
N THR A 4 -4.99 9.37 -31.48
CA THR A 4 -5.04 9.88 -30.10
C THR A 4 -5.36 8.76 -29.11
N LEU A 5 -6.33 7.92 -29.42
CA LEU A 5 -6.70 6.77 -28.58
C LEU A 5 -5.54 5.77 -28.44
N ILE A 6 -4.84 5.48 -29.54
CA ILE A 6 -3.65 4.61 -29.52
C ILE A 6 -2.58 5.21 -28.60
N VAL A 7 -2.30 6.51 -28.73
CA VAL A 7 -1.32 7.19 -27.86
C VAL A 7 -1.71 7.09 -26.38
N VAL A 8 -2.98 7.34 -26.04
CA VAL A 8 -3.48 7.22 -24.66
C VAL A 8 -3.30 5.80 -24.13
N ILE A 9 -3.67 4.79 -24.92
CA ILE A 9 -3.51 3.37 -24.54
C ILE A 9 -2.03 3.03 -24.36
N CYS A 10 -1.15 3.47 -25.27
CA CYS A 10 0.28 3.26 -25.14
C CYS A 10 0.84 3.89 -23.87
N VAL A 11 0.43 5.12 -23.52
CA VAL A 11 0.85 5.76 -22.26
C VAL A 11 0.39 4.93 -21.06
N LEU A 12 -0.88 4.51 -21.01
CA LEU A 12 -1.40 3.71 -19.91
C LEU A 12 -0.64 2.38 -19.74
N VAL A 13 -0.35 1.68 -20.83
CA VAL A 13 0.38 0.41 -20.80
C VAL A 13 1.84 0.63 -20.39
N LEU A 14 2.52 1.61 -20.98
CA LEU A 14 3.93 1.87 -20.71
C LEU A 14 4.15 2.29 -19.25
N THR A 15 3.29 3.14 -18.70
CA THR A 15 3.44 3.61 -17.31
C THR A 15 3.15 2.53 -16.26
N ASN A 16 2.51 1.43 -16.63
CA ASN A 16 2.29 0.26 -15.76
C ASN A 16 3.41 -0.80 -15.90
N LEU A 17 4.51 -0.50 -16.61
CA LEU A 17 5.66 -1.40 -16.67
C LEU A 17 6.47 -1.35 -15.36
N PRO A 18 7.07 -2.48 -14.91
CA PRO A 18 7.78 -2.56 -13.63
C PRO A 18 8.91 -1.54 -13.43
N ILE A 19 9.53 -1.06 -14.52
CA ILE A 19 10.57 -0.04 -14.45
C ILE A 19 10.03 1.29 -13.91
N PHE A 20 8.78 1.65 -14.26
CA PHE A 20 8.16 2.86 -13.77
C PHE A 20 7.71 2.71 -12.32
N ASP A 21 7.32 1.51 -11.88
CA ASP A 21 6.99 1.26 -10.47
C ASP A 21 8.16 1.60 -9.54
N PHE A 22 9.39 1.30 -9.95
CA PHE A 22 10.57 1.62 -9.15
C PHE A 22 10.75 3.12 -8.87
N PHE A 23 10.30 3.99 -9.79
CA PHE A 23 10.46 5.44 -9.69
C PHE A 23 9.18 6.19 -9.27
N LEU A 24 8.02 5.70 -9.68
CA LEU A 24 6.74 6.41 -9.59
C LEU A 24 5.80 5.85 -8.54
N LYS A 25 6.03 4.63 -8.06
CA LYS A 25 5.17 3.99 -7.06
C LYS A 25 5.45 4.56 -5.67
N GLU A 26 4.40 4.75 -4.91
CA GLU A 26 4.51 5.35 -3.58
C GLU A 26 4.91 4.33 -2.53
N ASN A 27 5.53 4.82 -1.46
CA ASN A 27 5.76 4.04 -0.26
C ASN A 27 4.48 4.00 0.58
N TYR A 28 4.09 2.81 1.02
CA TYR A 28 2.87 2.63 1.80
C TYR A 28 3.19 2.50 3.28
N THR A 29 2.33 3.05 4.13
CA THR A 29 2.50 2.99 5.58
C THR A 29 1.33 2.29 6.26
N TYR A 30 1.63 1.52 7.30
CA TYR A 30 0.68 0.69 8.02
C TYR A 30 0.88 0.86 9.52
N SER A 31 -0.21 0.73 10.27
CA SER A 31 -0.18 0.81 11.72
C SER A 31 -1.35 0.05 12.35
N ASN A 32 -1.20 -0.45 13.58
CA ASN A 32 -2.32 -0.93 14.37
C ASN A 32 -3.10 0.24 15.00
N ILE A 33 -4.20 -0.02 15.70
CA ILE A 33 -5.11 1.03 16.18
C ILE A 33 -4.44 2.08 17.09
N ASP A 34 -3.52 1.68 17.96
CA ASP A 34 -2.86 2.56 18.93
C ASP A 34 -1.49 3.08 18.48
N GLY A 35 -0.94 2.55 17.38
CA GLY A 35 0.35 2.98 16.86
C GLY A 35 1.56 2.25 17.43
N SER A 36 1.39 1.23 18.27
CA SER A 36 2.52 0.44 18.78
C SER A 36 3.22 -0.37 17.69
N PHE A 37 2.52 -0.67 16.59
CA PHE A 37 3.10 -1.23 15.38
C PHE A 37 3.06 -0.18 14.26
N ILE A 38 4.20 0.01 13.59
CA ILE A 38 4.34 0.86 12.40
C ILE A 38 5.21 0.11 11.39
N TYR A 39 4.78 0.12 10.12
CA TYR A 39 5.55 -0.45 9.02
C TYR A 39 5.52 0.48 7.82
N SER A 40 6.68 0.67 7.18
CA SER A 40 6.83 1.42 5.94
C SER A 40 7.25 0.44 4.84
N GLU A 41 6.38 0.24 3.87
CA GLU A 41 6.67 -0.49 2.65
C GLU A 41 7.39 0.41 1.66
N GLU A 42 8.44 -0.14 1.05
CA GLU A 42 9.27 0.56 0.08
C GLU A 42 9.04 -0.05 -1.30
N SER A 43 8.41 0.71 -2.17
CA SER A 43 8.11 0.25 -3.51
C SER A 43 9.39 -0.03 -4.30
N GLY A 44 9.57 -1.29 -4.70
CA GLY A 44 10.72 -1.74 -5.49
C GLY A 44 12.03 -1.92 -4.72
N LYS A 45 12.06 -1.75 -3.39
CA LYS A 45 13.31 -1.73 -2.59
C LYS A 45 13.36 -2.71 -1.41
N GLY A 46 12.44 -3.68 -1.38
CA GLY A 46 12.58 -4.89 -0.55
C GLY A 46 11.69 -4.95 0.69
N GLN A 47 11.18 -3.83 1.20
CA GLN A 47 10.10 -3.84 2.19
C GLN A 47 8.77 -4.02 1.46
N SER A 48 8.10 -5.15 1.66
CA SER A 48 6.87 -5.54 0.93
C SER A 48 5.67 -5.65 1.86
N PHE A 49 4.46 -5.51 1.31
CA PHE A 49 3.22 -5.75 2.06
C PHE A 49 3.17 -7.15 2.70
N LYS A 50 3.67 -8.18 2.00
CA LYS A 50 3.76 -9.55 2.55
C LYS A 50 4.65 -9.60 3.80
N THR A 51 5.77 -8.88 3.78
CA THR A 51 6.66 -8.76 4.94
C THR A 51 5.99 -8.00 6.09
N CYS A 52 5.17 -6.98 5.77
CA CYS A 52 4.34 -6.30 6.76
C CYS A 52 3.42 -7.27 7.50
N LEU A 53 2.65 -8.07 6.76
CA LEU A 53 1.71 -9.04 7.34
C LEU A 53 2.43 -10.06 8.24
N MET A 54 3.56 -10.60 7.78
CA MET A 54 4.37 -11.54 8.56
C MET A 54 4.89 -10.91 9.86
N ARG A 55 5.43 -9.68 9.80
CA ARG A 55 5.91 -8.95 10.98
C ARG A 55 4.78 -8.59 11.93
N TYR A 56 3.61 -8.25 11.40
CA TYR A 56 2.45 -7.93 12.21
C TYR A 56 1.90 -9.16 12.94
N GLY A 57 1.83 -10.32 12.27
CA GLY A 57 1.50 -11.58 12.93
C GLY A 57 2.49 -11.92 14.05
N TYR A 58 3.79 -11.74 13.81
CA TYR A 58 4.80 -11.92 14.85
C TYR A 58 4.63 -10.93 16.02
N PHE A 59 4.32 -9.67 15.72
CA PHE A 59 4.01 -8.66 16.74
C PHE A 59 2.83 -9.09 17.62
N LEU A 60 1.74 -9.59 17.03
CA LEU A 60 0.59 -10.07 17.80
C LEU A 60 0.95 -11.27 18.71
N CYS A 61 1.81 -12.19 18.24
CA CYS A 61 2.31 -13.28 19.06
C CYS A 61 3.14 -12.80 20.27
N GLN A 62 3.89 -11.71 20.11
CA GLN A 62 4.68 -11.10 21.19
C GLN A 62 3.85 -10.23 22.13
N HIS A 63 2.68 -9.78 21.68
CA HIS A 63 1.78 -8.88 22.39
C HIS A 63 0.36 -9.46 22.47
N PRO A 64 0.13 -10.55 23.25
CA PRO A 64 -1.17 -11.22 23.32
C PRO A 64 -2.32 -10.31 23.78
N GLU A 65 -2.02 -9.24 24.51
CA GLU A 65 -2.98 -8.21 24.91
C GLU A 65 -3.55 -7.42 23.72
N LYS A 66 -2.78 -7.28 22.63
CA LYS A 66 -3.22 -6.62 21.39
C LYS A 66 -4.04 -7.56 20.53
N ASP A 67 -3.73 -8.86 20.57
CA ASP A 67 -4.46 -9.87 19.80
C ASP A 67 -5.89 -10.13 20.34
N LYS A 68 -6.10 -9.94 21.65
CA LYS A 68 -7.43 -10.05 22.28
C LYS A 68 -8.36 -8.85 22.01
N GLY A 69 -7.80 -7.74 21.51
CA GLY A 69 -8.52 -6.50 21.24
C GLY A 69 -8.75 -6.27 19.75
N ASP A 70 -8.60 -5.03 19.31
CA ASP A 70 -8.55 -4.71 17.88
C ASP A 70 -7.18 -5.09 17.31
N ASN A 71 -7.14 -6.27 16.70
CA ASN A 71 -5.94 -6.82 16.07
C ASN A 71 -5.86 -6.48 14.57
N ASN A 72 -6.66 -5.54 14.07
CA ASN A 72 -6.61 -5.17 12.66
C ASN A 72 -5.35 -4.36 12.33
N LEU A 73 -4.80 -4.62 11.14
CA LEU A 73 -3.80 -3.76 10.53
C LEU A 73 -4.52 -2.67 9.73
N TYR A 74 -4.16 -1.41 9.96
CA TYR A 74 -4.71 -0.28 9.25
C TYR A 74 -3.72 0.24 8.22
N ARG A 75 -4.23 0.69 7.08
CA ARG A 75 -3.46 1.57 6.19
C ARG A 75 -3.50 3.00 6.72
N THR A 76 -2.36 3.67 6.70
CA THR A 76 -2.24 5.10 7.07
C THR A 76 -2.10 6.01 5.86
N PHE A 77 -2.00 5.44 4.65
CA PHE A 77 -1.98 6.17 3.39
C PHE A 77 -3.38 6.29 2.76
N THR A 78 -3.55 7.31 1.93
CA THR A 78 -4.76 7.55 1.14
C THR A 78 -4.63 6.92 -0.24
N ILE A 79 -5.72 6.33 -0.73
CA ILE A 79 -5.82 5.86 -2.12
C ILE A 79 -5.93 7.09 -3.02
N LYS A 80 -5.13 7.15 -4.10
CA LYS A 80 -5.05 8.27 -5.05
C LYS A 80 -5.51 7.81 -6.45
N PRO A 81 -6.82 7.90 -6.78
CA PRO A 81 -7.35 7.34 -8.04
C PRO A 81 -6.72 7.92 -9.31
N TRP A 82 -6.17 9.14 -9.27
CA TRP A 82 -5.52 9.77 -10.42
C TRP A 82 -4.15 9.16 -10.78
N ARG A 83 -3.60 8.26 -9.94
CA ARG A 83 -2.35 7.55 -10.22
C ARG A 83 -2.64 6.27 -10.99
N PHE A 84 -2.97 6.44 -12.27
CA PHE A 84 -3.34 5.34 -13.17
C PHE A 84 -2.23 4.30 -13.38
N TRP A 85 -0.98 4.64 -13.08
CA TRP A 85 0.14 3.70 -13.07
C TRP A 85 0.14 2.73 -11.89
N GLU A 86 -0.68 2.95 -10.86
CA GLU A 86 -0.87 2.01 -9.73
C GLU A 86 -2.19 1.23 -9.84
N TRP A 87 -2.95 1.39 -10.93
CA TRP A 87 -4.26 0.73 -11.07
C TRP A 87 -4.15 -0.78 -11.15
N ALA A 88 -3.09 -1.31 -11.77
CA ALA A 88 -2.81 -2.73 -11.74
C ALA A 88 -2.67 -3.25 -10.30
N ASP A 89 -2.05 -2.48 -9.39
CA ASP A 89 -1.94 -2.88 -7.99
C ASP A 89 -3.31 -2.84 -7.29
N PHE A 90 -4.16 -1.83 -7.56
CA PHE A 90 -5.51 -1.79 -6.98
C PHE A 90 -6.35 -3.03 -7.37
N ILE A 91 -6.21 -3.50 -8.61
CA ILE A 91 -6.98 -4.62 -9.14
C ILE A 91 -6.38 -5.96 -8.71
N PHE A 92 -5.08 -6.16 -8.90
CA PHE A 92 -4.43 -7.46 -8.72
C PHE A 92 -3.81 -7.66 -7.33
N GLN A 93 -3.55 -6.60 -6.58
CA GLN A 93 -2.96 -6.62 -5.23
C GLN A 93 -3.86 -5.92 -4.21
N HIS A 94 -5.16 -6.19 -4.32
CA HIS A 94 -6.24 -5.51 -3.60
C HIS A 94 -6.13 -5.58 -2.07
N GLU A 95 -5.47 -6.60 -1.50
CA GLU A 95 -5.40 -6.85 -0.05
C GLU A 95 -4.95 -5.63 0.76
N ARG A 96 -3.89 -4.94 0.32
CA ARG A 96 -3.35 -3.75 1.00
C ARG A 96 -4.34 -2.58 0.99
N PHE A 97 -5.14 -2.48 -0.06
CA PHE A 97 -6.08 -1.39 -0.30
C PHE A 97 -7.43 -1.65 0.36
N ALA A 98 -7.75 -2.92 0.63
CA ALA A 98 -8.91 -3.36 1.39
C ALA A 98 -8.75 -3.13 2.90
N LEU A 99 -7.52 -2.87 3.41
CA LEU A 99 -7.31 -2.55 4.81
C LEU A 99 -8.10 -1.29 5.24
N PRO A 100 -8.62 -1.27 6.48
CA PRO A 100 -9.29 -0.11 7.02
C PRO A 100 -8.34 1.09 7.08
N TYR A 101 -8.87 2.27 6.80
CA TYR A 101 -8.09 3.50 6.85
C TYR A 101 -8.02 4.07 8.27
N LYS A 102 -6.80 4.33 8.75
CA LYS A 102 -6.55 5.10 9.97
C LYS A 102 -5.91 6.43 9.59
N ARG A 103 -6.55 7.53 9.97
CA ARG A 103 -5.95 8.86 9.80
C ARG A 103 -4.81 9.02 10.80
N THR A 104 -3.58 9.15 10.31
CA THR A 104 -2.45 9.56 11.15
C THR A 104 -2.70 10.99 11.63
N ARG A 105 -2.62 11.23 12.95
CA ARG A 105 -2.55 12.59 13.46
C ARG A 105 -1.14 13.09 13.13
N GLU A 106 -1.03 14.03 12.19
CA GLU A 106 0.23 14.72 11.93
C GLU A 106 0.70 15.37 13.24
N THR A 107 1.74 14.84 13.87
CA THR A 107 2.55 15.62 14.81
C THR A 107 3.26 16.67 13.97
N LYS A 108 2.72 17.89 13.99
CA LYS A 108 3.41 19.12 13.56
C LYS A 108 4.67 19.35 14.39
#